data_AF-A0A7C6PT99-F1
#
_entry.id   AF-A0A7C6PT99-F1
#
_cell.length_a   1.000
_cell.length_b   1.000
_cell.length_c   1.000
_cell.angle_alpha   90.00
_cell.angle_beta   90.00
_cell.angle_gamma   90.00
#
_symmetry.space_group_name_H-M   'P 1'
#
loop_
_entity.id
_entity.type
_entity.pdbx_description
1 polymer ?
#
loop_
_entity_poly.entity_id
_entity_poly.type
_entity_poly.pdbx_seq_one_letter_code
_entity_poly.pdbx_strand_id
1 'polypeptide(L)'
;MDNRQQVMEIPLVFSLNPAAEQTVLGTARLTTEDLSLSGQGLSLNFKLRDILKVEAADYQIQLSLISGEELKLAQLGFKYEDFVDSLYYWRQEVLLQDMLMQEKFLKPDINACYELSGPLAAEDFPKSRKGRIRLFETALVLLPEQADPLRFPYSLISVQEEDYSIILETDYQEVLKLSMLGAKRDFLLRELEAARERLTAETFFLLEEVIPGTDSALLAQAAKLFKEGQAVSKQKLDALHPSLWAQLENKILNSPLKEEFLFLKSISQENHISIGVKKGLMGDLTGVYLWALFPIFSTDPQKPGNGVIMETLATTGEKKMATYVFRLLSRNEYPKCSAEVLAKAASDFTTKFNRCMTAINFRREPIYLTDAQLKTTAYSKYLYSLAKLPLLRELRSIYLGRIIHSTFDSWQNSVQDILTFNVSTLDDTQRWSKEKEADLEEAGAEETWLEETALEEEG
;
A
#
# COMPACT_ATOMS: atom_id res chain seq x y z
N MET A 1 -21.99 -16.59 8.80
CA MET A 1 -21.62 -16.17 10.16
C MET A 1 -20.83 -17.30 10.76
N ASP A 2 -19.55 -17.03 11.04
CA ASP A 2 -18.58 -18.03 11.47
C ASP A 2 -18.78 -18.35 12.96
N ASN A 3 -18.87 -19.63 13.32
CA ASN A 3 -19.23 -20.08 14.67
C ASN A 3 -17.99 -20.23 15.58
N ARG A 4 -16.89 -19.54 15.24
CA ARG A 4 -15.64 -19.57 15.99
C ARG A 4 -15.80 -18.82 17.31
N GLN A 5 -15.32 -19.42 18.39
CA GLN A 5 -15.34 -18.79 19.71
C GLN A 5 -14.45 -17.54 19.69
N GLN A 6 -15.01 -16.41 20.11
CA GLN A 6 -14.29 -15.13 20.25
C GLN A 6 -13.23 -15.16 21.34
N VAL A 7 -13.31 -16.17 22.23
CA VAL A 7 -12.32 -16.44 23.27
C VAL A 7 -12.11 -17.95 23.33
N MET A 8 -10.85 -18.37 23.24
CA MET A 8 -10.44 -19.78 23.38
C MET A 8 -9.39 -19.88 24.49
N GLU A 9 -9.62 -20.77 25.47
CA GLU A 9 -8.70 -21.02 26.58
C GLU A 9 -8.24 -22.47 26.58
N ILE A 10 -6.93 -22.68 26.49
CA ILE A 10 -6.33 -24.02 26.33
C ILE A 10 -5.08 -24.16 27.21
N PRO A 11 -4.93 -25.27 27.96
CA PRO A 11 -3.69 -25.58 28.66
C PRO A 11 -2.57 -25.89 27.68
N LEU A 12 -1.37 -25.37 27.94
CA LEU A 12 -0.20 -25.60 27.08
C LEU A 12 1.12 -25.50 27.85
N VAL A 13 2.21 -25.80 27.16
CA VAL A 13 3.58 -25.46 27.56
C VAL A 13 4.09 -24.34 26.66
N PHE A 14 4.67 -23.29 27.22
CA PHE A 14 5.28 -22.21 26.46
C PHE A 14 6.70 -21.87 26.92
N SER A 15 7.49 -21.29 26.00
CA SER A 15 8.80 -20.72 26.30
C SER A 15 9.03 -19.44 25.49
N LEU A 16 9.50 -18.39 26.16
CA LEU A 16 9.93 -17.15 25.52
C LEU A 16 11.45 -17.22 25.29
N ASN A 17 11.90 -16.96 24.06
CA ASN A 17 13.28 -17.11 23.60
C ASN A 17 13.83 -18.52 23.87
N PRO A 18 13.37 -19.53 23.09
CA PRO A 18 13.58 -20.96 23.36
C PRO A 18 15.05 -21.41 23.47
N ALA A 19 16.01 -20.58 23.04
CA ALA A 19 17.44 -20.78 23.33
C ALA A 19 17.76 -20.84 24.84
N ALA A 20 16.88 -20.34 25.71
CA ALA A 20 17.03 -20.35 27.16
C ALA A 20 16.53 -21.64 27.86
N GLU A 21 15.99 -22.63 27.12
CA GLU A 21 15.43 -23.91 27.61
C GLU A 21 14.37 -23.84 28.74
N GLN A 22 13.94 -22.65 29.15
CA GLN A 22 12.95 -22.49 30.20
C GLN A 22 11.52 -22.67 29.66
N THR A 23 10.91 -23.82 29.97
CA THR A 23 9.51 -24.11 29.63
C THR A 23 8.60 -23.90 30.83
N VAL A 24 7.47 -23.21 30.60
CA VAL A 24 6.46 -22.92 31.61
C VAL A 24 5.17 -23.67 31.27
N LEU A 25 4.64 -24.40 32.25
CA LEU A 25 3.29 -24.96 32.19
C LEU A 25 2.27 -23.86 32.48
N GLY A 26 1.27 -23.71 31.61
CA GLY A 26 0.29 -22.63 31.75
C GLY A 26 -0.94 -22.80 30.87
N THR A 27 -1.65 -21.68 30.69
CA THR A 27 -2.85 -21.58 29.89
C THR A 27 -2.68 -20.45 28.87
N ALA A 28 -3.00 -20.71 27.60
CA ALA A 28 -3.22 -19.67 26.61
C ALA A 28 -4.68 -19.26 26.59
N ARG A 29 -4.89 -17.95 26.46
CA ARG A 29 -6.16 -17.32 26.16
C ARG A 29 -6.00 -16.54 24.87
N LEU A 30 -6.63 -17.04 23.80
CA LEU A 30 -6.69 -16.38 22.50
C LEU A 30 -8.01 -15.62 22.39
N THR A 31 -7.94 -14.33 22.11
CA THR A 31 -9.09 -13.46 21.81
C THR A 31 -9.04 -12.99 20.36
N THR A 32 -9.93 -12.08 19.97
CA THR A 32 -9.95 -11.48 18.64
C THR A 32 -8.74 -10.57 18.36
N GLU A 33 -8.10 -10.04 19.42
CA GLU A 33 -7.01 -9.05 19.30
C GLU A 33 -5.71 -9.49 20.01
N ASP A 34 -5.80 -10.41 20.96
CA ASP A 34 -4.73 -10.72 21.91
C ASP A 34 -4.48 -12.22 22.05
N LEU A 35 -3.22 -12.58 22.29
CA LEU A 35 -2.82 -13.87 22.85
C LEU A 35 -2.20 -13.63 24.22
N SER A 36 -2.91 -14.05 25.28
CA SER A 36 -2.42 -13.99 26.65
C SER A 36 -1.96 -15.36 27.13
N LEU A 37 -0.80 -15.43 27.79
CA LEU A 37 -0.25 -16.63 28.40
C LEU A 37 -0.10 -16.43 29.90
N SER A 38 -0.54 -17.40 30.70
CA SER A 38 -0.42 -17.36 32.15
C SER A 38 0.08 -18.68 32.71
N GLY A 39 1.08 -18.67 33.59
CA GLY A 39 1.63 -19.88 34.19
C GLY A 39 2.78 -19.60 35.16
N GLN A 40 2.85 -20.34 36.28
CA GLN A 40 3.94 -20.27 37.28
C GLN A 40 4.33 -18.84 37.72
N GLY A 41 3.35 -17.94 37.86
CA GLY A 41 3.57 -16.54 38.26
C GLY A 41 3.97 -15.59 37.13
N LEU A 42 4.14 -16.10 35.91
CA LEU A 42 4.38 -15.32 34.69
C LEU A 42 3.05 -15.03 33.97
N SER A 43 2.87 -13.79 33.54
CA SER A 43 1.74 -13.36 32.70
C SER A 43 2.29 -12.54 31.54
N LEU A 44 2.06 -13.03 30.32
CA LEU A 44 2.48 -12.38 29.08
C LEU A 44 1.24 -12.07 28.24
N ASN A 45 1.24 -10.92 27.58
CA ASN A 45 0.17 -10.53 26.67
C ASN A 45 0.76 -10.01 25.38
N PHE A 46 0.37 -10.60 24.26
CA PHE A 46 0.85 -10.25 22.93
C PHE A 46 -0.32 -9.79 22.08
N LYS A 47 -0.20 -8.64 21.40
CA LYS A 47 -1.17 -8.27 20.38
C LYS A 47 -0.98 -9.20 19.18
N LEU A 48 -2.07 -9.63 18.54
CA LEU A 48 -1.97 -10.48 17.35
C LEU A 48 -1.23 -9.78 16.19
N ARG A 49 -1.30 -8.45 16.13
CA ARG A 49 -0.51 -7.62 15.18
C ARG A 49 1.00 -7.68 15.40
N ASP A 50 1.45 -8.00 16.61
CA ASP A 50 2.88 -8.07 16.92
C ASP A 50 3.51 -9.39 16.44
N ILE A 51 2.69 -10.36 16.05
CA ILE A 51 3.12 -11.66 15.53
C ILE A 51 3.49 -11.51 14.06
N LEU A 52 4.78 -11.47 13.76
CA LEU A 52 5.31 -11.39 12.40
C LEU A 52 5.17 -12.71 11.66
N LYS A 53 5.48 -13.84 12.29
CA LYS A 53 5.45 -15.15 11.64
C LYS A 53 4.82 -16.18 12.56
N VAL A 54 4.07 -17.10 11.98
CA VAL A 54 3.53 -18.29 12.64
C VAL A 54 4.06 -19.49 11.88
N GLU A 55 4.71 -20.40 12.59
CA GLU A 55 5.13 -21.69 12.06
C GLU A 55 4.50 -22.79 12.91
N ALA A 56 3.52 -23.49 12.33
CA ALA A 56 2.79 -24.55 13.00
C ALA A 56 3.17 -25.88 12.34
N ALA A 57 3.92 -26.71 13.06
CA ALA A 57 4.36 -28.02 12.61
C ALA A 57 4.62 -28.94 13.81
N ASP A 58 4.46 -30.26 13.61
CA ASP A 58 4.79 -31.27 14.63
C ASP A 58 4.18 -31.01 16.03
N TYR A 59 2.93 -30.56 16.07
CA TYR A 59 2.19 -30.18 17.29
C TYR A 59 2.86 -29.07 18.12
N GLN A 60 3.65 -28.22 17.45
CA GLN A 60 4.32 -27.06 18.03
C GLN A 60 3.99 -25.82 17.18
N ILE A 61 3.88 -24.69 17.85
CA ILE A 61 3.64 -23.39 17.21
C ILE A 61 4.78 -22.47 17.60
N GLN A 62 5.52 -21.97 16.63
CA GLN A 62 6.56 -20.97 16.81
C GLN A 62 6.05 -19.63 16.29
N LEU A 63 6.11 -18.61 17.13
CA LEU A 63 5.72 -17.24 16.82
C LEU A 63 6.96 -16.36 16.85
N SER A 64 7.26 -15.70 15.74
CA SER A 64 8.27 -14.63 15.71
C SER A 64 7.58 -13.30 15.94
N LEU A 65 8.03 -12.54 16.93
CA LEU A 65 7.44 -11.26 17.31
C LEU A 65 8.20 -10.09 16.68
N ILE A 66 7.54 -8.94 16.61
CA ILE A 66 8.13 -7.70 16.09
C ILE A 66 9.24 -7.15 16.99
N SER A 67 9.24 -7.51 18.28
CA SER A 67 10.31 -7.25 19.22
C SER A 67 11.61 -8.00 18.88
N GLY A 68 11.54 -9.01 18.01
CA GLY A 68 12.62 -9.96 17.74
C GLY A 68 12.63 -11.17 18.67
N GLU A 69 11.70 -11.23 19.63
CA GLU A 69 11.54 -12.39 20.50
C GLU A 69 10.84 -13.54 19.76
N GLU A 70 11.14 -14.77 20.18
CA GLU A 70 10.50 -15.98 19.68
C GLU A 70 9.70 -16.65 20.80
N LEU A 71 8.45 -16.97 20.52
CA LEU A 71 7.56 -17.67 21.44
C LEU A 71 7.25 -19.04 20.89
N LYS A 72 7.50 -20.08 21.68
CA LYS A 72 7.14 -21.46 21.33
C LYS A 72 5.99 -21.92 22.20
N LEU A 73 4.95 -22.49 21.57
CA LEU A 73 3.80 -23.13 22.21
C LEU A 73 3.79 -24.62 21.85
N ALA A 74 3.55 -25.47 22.83
CA ALA A 74 3.51 -26.92 22.67
C ALA A 74 2.50 -27.57 23.62
N GLN A 75 2.25 -28.86 23.44
CA GLN A 75 1.35 -29.66 24.31
C GLN A 75 -0.10 -29.16 24.35
N LEU A 76 -0.62 -28.59 23.25
CA LEU A 76 -2.02 -28.18 23.12
C LEU A 76 -3.00 -29.38 23.02
N GLY A 77 -2.47 -30.60 22.91
CA GLY A 77 -3.25 -31.84 22.84
C GLY A 77 -4.20 -31.88 21.65
N PHE A 78 -5.40 -32.44 21.87
CA PHE A 78 -6.44 -32.56 20.82
C PHE A 78 -6.99 -31.22 20.32
N LYS A 79 -6.64 -30.10 20.98
CA LYS A 79 -7.05 -28.75 20.60
C LYS A 79 -6.02 -28.01 19.76
N TYR A 80 -4.93 -28.67 19.38
CA TYR A 80 -3.88 -28.09 18.55
C TYR A 80 -4.43 -27.50 17.24
N GLU A 81 -5.16 -28.28 16.45
CA GLU A 81 -5.70 -27.82 15.15
C GLU A 81 -6.71 -26.67 15.34
N ASP A 82 -7.66 -26.83 16.27
CA ASP A 82 -8.65 -25.79 16.61
C ASP A 82 -7.98 -24.45 16.99
N PHE A 83 -6.86 -24.51 17.72
CA PHE A 83 -6.11 -23.34 18.16
C PHE A 83 -5.33 -22.71 17.02
N VAL A 84 -4.64 -23.50 16.19
CA VAL A 84 -3.91 -23.01 15.01
C VAL A 84 -4.86 -22.30 14.07
N ASP A 85 -6.01 -22.92 13.75
CA ASP A 85 -7.03 -22.33 12.87
C ASP A 85 -7.59 -21.03 13.44
N SER A 86 -7.86 -21.00 14.75
CA SER A 86 -8.37 -19.80 15.42
C SER A 86 -7.32 -18.69 15.47
N LEU A 87 -6.05 -19.03 15.70
CA LEU A 87 -4.94 -18.08 15.73
C LEU A 87 -4.75 -17.43 14.36
N TYR A 88 -4.70 -18.22 13.28
CA TYR A 88 -4.61 -17.68 11.93
C TYR A 88 -5.82 -16.83 11.58
N TYR A 89 -7.03 -17.28 11.92
CA TYR A 89 -8.25 -16.52 11.64
C TYR A 89 -8.24 -15.15 12.31
N TRP A 90 -8.11 -15.09 13.65
CA TRP A 90 -8.18 -13.83 14.38
C TRP A 90 -7.03 -12.91 14.02
N ARG A 91 -5.82 -13.47 13.84
CA ARG A 91 -4.70 -12.70 13.36
C ARG A 91 -5.03 -12.08 11.99
N GLN A 92 -5.51 -12.84 11.02
CA GLN A 92 -5.89 -12.31 9.71
C GLN A 92 -6.90 -11.16 9.81
N GLU A 93 -7.91 -11.25 10.67
CA GLU A 93 -8.86 -10.15 10.86
C GLU A 93 -8.18 -8.86 11.37
N VAL A 94 -7.23 -8.97 12.30
CA VAL A 94 -6.39 -7.84 12.74
C VAL A 94 -5.51 -7.32 11.59
N LEU A 95 -4.88 -8.23 10.84
CA LEU A 95 -3.98 -7.86 9.73
C LEU A 95 -4.69 -7.14 8.61
N LEU A 96 -5.96 -7.48 8.33
CA LEU A 96 -6.75 -6.78 7.32
C LEU A 96 -6.83 -5.28 7.65
N GLN A 97 -6.99 -4.92 8.92
CA GLN A 97 -6.97 -3.52 9.35
C GLN A 97 -5.57 -2.89 9.18
N ASP A 98 -4.54 -3.61 9.60
CA ASP A 98 -3.16 -3.08 9.64
C ASP A 98 -2.46 -3.03 8.27
N MET A 99 -2.90 -3.81 7.28
CA MET A 99 -2.41 -3.77 5.90
C MET A 99 -3.06 -2.66 5.06
N LEU A 100 -3.53 -1.60 5.72
CA LEU A 100 -4.09 -0.40 5.08
C LEU A 100 -5.39 -0.66 4.30
N MET A 101 -6.08 -1.78 4.58
CA MET A 101 -7.33 -2.20 3.95
C MET A 101 -8.55 -1.87 4.81
N GLN A 102 -8.66 -0.60 5.23
CA GLN A 102 -9.87 -0.06 5.85
C GLN A 102 -10.91 0.24 4.76
N GLU A 103 -11.42 -0.81 4.12
CA GLU A 103 -12.41 -0.72 3.05
C GLU A 103 -13.69 -1.42 3.47
N LYS A 104 -14.83 -1.00 2.90
CA LYS A 104 -16.11 -1.65 3.18
C LYS A 104 -16.09 -3.09 2.68
N PHE A 105 -16.46 -4.00 3.57
CA PHE A 105 -16.71 -5.39 3.24
C PHE A 105 -17.97 -5.51 2.37
N LEU A 106 -17.84 -6.07 1.16
CA LEU A 106 -18.97 -6.14 0.24
C LEU A 106 -19.80 -7.41 0.40
N LYS A 107 -19.16 -8.57 0.58
CA LYS A 107 -19.78 -9.89 0.42
C LYS A 107 -19.15 -10.95 1.33
N PRO A 108 -19.92 -12.00 1.73
CA PRO A 108 -19.42 -13.10 2.55
C PRO A 108 -18.23 -13.84 1.92
N ASP A 109 -17.41 -14.45 2.78
CA ASP A 109 -16.26 -15.24 2.36
C ASP A 109 -16.65 -16.41 1.45
N ILE A 110 -15.81 -16.66 0.43
CA ILE A 110 -15.95 -17.78 -0.50
C ILE A 110 -14.77 -18.73 -0.28
N ASN A 111 -15.04 -19.98 0.10
CA ASN A 111 -14.00 -20.99 0.20
C ASN A 111 -13.50 -21.38 -1.20
N ALA A 112 -12.18 -21.51 -1.36
CA ALA A 112 -11.56 -21.89 -2.62
C ALA A 112 -10.28 -22.70 -2.39
N CYS A 113 -9.90 -23.48 -3.40
CA CYS A 113 -8.50 -23.86 -3.57
C CYS A 113 -7.81 -22.81 -4.43
N TYR A 114 -6.54 -22.53 -4.15
CA TYR A 114 -5.77 -21.55 -4.89
C TYR A 114 -4.37 -22.03 -5.24
N GLU A 115 -3.87 -21.54 -6.36
CA GLU A 115 -2.48 -21.67 -6.81
C GLU A 115 -1.95 -20.26 -7.11
N LEU A 116 -0.74 -19.95 -6.65
CA LEU A 116 -0.09 -18.66 -6.89
C LEU A 116 1.20 -18.88 -7.66
N SER A 117 1.43 -18.07 -8.70
CA SER A 117 2.69 -18.03 -9.43
C SER A 117 3.09 -16.58 -9.74
N GLY A 118 4.36 -16.38 -10.10
CA GLY A 118 4.94 -15.06 -10.33
C GLY A 118 5.61 -14.46 -9.09
N PRO A 119 5.89 -13.15 -9.08
CA PRO A 119 6.73 -12.51 -8.04
C PRO A 119 6.23 -12.61 -6.59
N LEU A 120 4.94 -12.84 -6.37
CA LEU A 120 4.37 -13.05 -5.03
C LEU A 120 4.40 -14.51 -4.57
N ALA A 121 4.74 -15.46 -5.44
CA ALA A 121 4.90 -16.87 -5.07
C ALA A 121 6.27 -17.10 -4.43
N ALA A 122 6.29 -17.65 -3.23
CA ALA A 122 7.47 -18.23 -2.62
C ALA A 122 7.81 -19.55 -3.34
N GLU A 123 9.10 -19.83 -3.48
CA GLU A 123 9.63 -20.92 -4.32
C GLU A 123 9.19 -22.32 -3.88
N ASP A 124 8.82 -22.50 -2.60
CA ASP A 124 8.44 -23.79 -1.99
C ASP A 124 6.90 -23.98 -1.82
N PHE A 125 6.07 -23.26 -2.58
CA PHE A 125 4.62 -23.40 -2.42
C PHE A 125 4.07 -24.72 -3.03
N PRO A 126 3.33 -25.56 -2.27
CA PRO A 126 2.58 -26.68 -2.82
C PRO A 126 1.56 -26.15 -3.84
N LYS A 127 1.34 -26.94 -4.90
CA LYS A 127 0.60 -26.51 -6.09
C LYS A 127 -0.81 -26.01 -5.80
N SER A 128 -1.54 -26.59 -4.86
CA SER A 128 -2.90 -26.16 -4.49
C SER A 128 -3.06 -26.09 -2.97
N ARG A 129 -3.53 -24.94 -2.47
CA ARG A 129 -3.80 -24.68 -1.06
C ARG A 129 -5.25 -24.27 -0.85
N LYS A 130 -5.76 -24.43 0.37
CA LYS A 130 -7.09 -23.92 0.75
C LYS A 130 -6.99 -22.51 1.29
N GLY A 131 -8.03 -21.73 1.01
CA GLY A 131 -8.18 -20.39 1.54
C GLY A 131 -9.60 -19.88 1.36
N ARG A 132 -9.81 -18.66 1.83
CA ARG A 132 -11.06 -17.92 1.69
C ARG A 132 -10.82 -16.69 0.84
N ILE A 133 -11.80 -16.33 0.03
CA ILE A 133 -11.79 -15.12 -0.78
C ILE A 133 -12.76 -14.14 -0.13
N ARG A 134 -12.28 -12.93 0.10
CA ARG A 134 -13.06 -11.81 0.62
C ARG A 134 -13.07 -10.68 -0.41
N LEU A 135 -14.26 -10.14 -0.69
CA LEU A 135 -14.43 -9.05 -1.65
C LEU A 135 -14.60 -7.73 -0.91
N PHE A 136 -13.69 -6.79 -1.16
CA PHE A 136 -13.74 -5.41 -0.70
C PHE A 136 -14.14 -4.49 -1.86
N GLU A 137 -14.27 -3.20 -1.58
CA GLU A 137 -14.60 -2.19 -2.59
C GLU A 137 -13.58 -2.12 -3.72
N THR A 138 -12.27 -2.16 -3.44
CA THR A 138 -11.27 -1.93 -4.50
C THR A 138 -10.44 -3.17 -4.83
N ALA A 139 -10.55 -4.23 -4.04
CA ALA A 139 -9.74 -5.42 -4.19
C ALA A 139 -10.44 -6.71 -3.76
N LEU A 140 -9.99 -7.81 -4.37
CA LEU A 140 -10.15 -9.16 -3.84
C LEU A 140 -9.03 -9.42 -2.84
N VAL A 141 -9.35 -9.99 -1.69
CA VAL A 141 -8.36 -10.46 -0.73
C VAL A 141 -8.45 -11.96 -0.58
N LEU A 142 -7.33 -12.63 -0.84
CA LEU A 142 -7.14 -14.04 -0.53
C LEU A 142 -6.67 -14.16 0.92
N LEU A 143 -7.35 -15.02 1.68
CA LEU A 143 -7.08 -15.38 3.06
C LEU A 143 -6.65 -16.87 3.10
N PRO A 144 -5.36 -17.17 2.95
CA PRO A 144 -4.85 -18.54 3.08
C PRO A 144 -5.15 -19.15 4.46
N GLU A 145 -5.28 -20.47 4.59
CA GLU A 145 -5.45 -21.08 5.93
C GLU A 145 -4.25 -20.84 6.86
N GLN A 146 -3.03 -20.88 6.31
CA GLN A 146 -1.77 -20.79 7.08
C GLN A 146 -0.75 -19.85 6.42
N ALA A 147 -1.19 -18.65 6.06
CA ALA A 147 -0.31 -17.58 5.60
C ALA A 147 -0.97 -16.22 5.81
N ASP A 148 -0.19 -15.15 5.56
CA ASP A 148 -0.71 -13.78 5.60
C ASP A 148 -1.66 -13.53 4.41
N PRO A 149 -2.66 -12.63 4.56
CA PRO A 149 -3.56 -12.28 3.47
C PRO A 149 -2.84 -11.65 2.28
N LEU A 150 -3.37 -11.86 1.08
CA LEU A 150 -2.87 -11.30 -0.18
C LEU A 150 -3.96 -10.48 -0.86
N ARG A 151 -3.64 -9.23 -1.24
CA ARG A 151 -4.58 -8.28 -1.87
C ARG A 151 -4.35 -8.20 -3.37
N PHE A 152 -5.43 -8.31 -4.14
CA PHE A 152 -5.47 -8.22 -5.60
C PHE A 152 -6.44 -7.11 -6.02
N PRO A 153 -5.93 -5.90 -6.33
CA PRO A 153 -6.77 -4.77 -6.73
C PRO A 153 -7.50 -5.05 -8.05
N TYR A 154 -8.81 -4.81 -8.09
CA TYR A 154 -9.63 -5.11 -9.27
C TYR A 154 -9.16 -4.36 -10.52
N SER A 155 -8.67 -3.13 -10.32
CA SER A 155 -8.18 -2.26 -11.38
C SER A 155 -6.90 -2.76 -12.05
N LEU A 156 -6.22 -3.74 -11.45
CA LEU A 156 -4.93 -4.29 -11.91
C LEU A 156 -5.01 -5.73 -12.38
N ILE A 157 -6.17 -6.38 -12.25
CA ILE A 157 -6.34 -7.78 -12.65
C ILE A 157 -7.10 -7.87 -13.97
N SER A 158 -6.65 -8.81 -14.79
CA SER A 158 -7.43 -9.43 -15.84
C SER A 158 -8.04 -10.73 -15.30
N VAL A 159 -9.24 -11.07 -15.78
CA VAL A 159 -9.97 -12.27 -15.37
C VAL A 159 -10.08 -13.17 -16.59
N GLN A 160 -9.65 -14.41 -16.45
CA GLN A 160 -9.79 -15.44 -17.46
C GLN A 160 -10.50 -16.65 -16.85
N GLU A 161 -11.25 -17.36 -17.69
CA GLU A 161 -11.93 -18.58 -17.31
C GLU A 161 -11.24 -19.78 -17.97
N GLU A 162 -10.92 -20.79 -17.17
CA GLU A 162 -10.35 -22.05 -17.66
C GLU A 162 -11.03 -23.22 -16.94
N ASP A 163 -11.73 -24.07 -17.69
CA ASP A 163 -12.50 -25.20 -17.19
C ASP A 163 -13.45 -24.84 -16.02
N TYR A 164 -13.05 -25.20 -14.79
CA TYR A 164 -13.73 -24.97 -13.51
C TYR A 164 -12.99 -23.99 -12.59
N SER A 165 -12.05 -23.24 -13.15
CA SER A 165 -11.20 -22.30 -12.44
C SER A 165 -11.36 -20.87 -12.96
N ILE A 166 -11.06 -19.92 -12.09
CA ILE A 166 -10.93 -18.51 -12.42
C ILE A 166 -9.45 -18.16 -12.30
N ILE A 167 -8.87 -17.59 -13.35
CA ILE A 167 -7.48 -17.14 -13.36
C ILE A 167 -7.47 -15.62 -13.30
N LEU A 168 -6.81 -15.08 -12.29
CA LEU A 168 -6.58 -13.66 -12.12
C LEU A 168 -5.12 -13.37 -12.43
N GLU A 169 -4.85 -12.61 -13.49
CA GLU A 169 -3.49 -12.20 -13.86
C GLU A 169 -3.36 -10.69 -13.66
N THR A 170 -2.38 -10.26 -12.86
CA THR A 170 -2.11 -8.84 -12.62
C THR A 170 -1.26 -8.25 -13.75
N ASP A 171 -1.28 -6.92 -13.88
CA ASP A 171 -0.34 -6.20 -14.77
C ASP A 171 1.14 -6.43 -14.43
N TYR A 172 1.44 -7.02 -13.26
CA TYR A 172 2.79 -7.25 -12.75
C TYR A 172 3.18 -8.73 -12.73
N GLN A 173 2.50 -9.56 -13.54
CA GLN A 173 2.81 -10.97 -13.77
C GLN A 173 2.55 -11.88 -12.56
N GLU A 174 1.74 -11.44 -11.59
CA GLU A 174 1.21 -12.34 -10.59
C GLU A 174 -0.01 -13.07 -11.15
N VAL A 175 -0.05 -14.39 -10.97
CA VAL A 175 -1.17 -15.21 -11.42
C VAL A 175 -1.74 -15.96 -10.23
N LEU A 176 -3.02 -15.71 -9.94
CA LEU A 176 -3.82 -16.40 -8.94
C LEU A 176 -4.86 -17.26 -9.64
N LYS A 177 -4.70 -18.58 -9.58
CA LYS A 177 -5.70 -19.55 -10.05
C LYS A 177 -6.58 -19.96 -8.89
N LEU A 178 -7.89 -19.81 -9.04
CA LEU A 178 -8.91 -20.16 -8.06
C LEU A 178 -9.73 -21.33 -8.57
N SER A 179 -9.85 -22.39 -7.79
CA SER A 179 -10.60 -23.61 -8.13
C SER A 179 -11.46 -24.07 -6.95
N MET A 180 -12.24 -25.14 -7.15
CA MET A 180 -13.11 -25.72 -6.11
C MET A 180 -14.14 -24.75 -5.54
N LEU A 181 -14.57 -23.75 -6.33
CA LEU A 181 -15.54 -22.72 -5.94
C LEU A 181 -17.00 -23.23 -5.87
N GLY A 182 -17.27 -24.41 -6.47
CA GLY A 182 -18.61 -24.98 -6.55
C GLY A 182 -19.63 -24.01 -7.13
N ALA A 183 -20.81 -23.91 -6.49
CA ALA A 183 -21.89 -23.01 -6.91
C ALA A 183 -21.56 -21.51 -6.74
N LYS A 184 -20.42 -21.15 -6.13
CA LYS A 184 -19.99 -19.76 -5.95
C LYS A 184 -19.11 -19.24 -7.08
N ARG A 185 -18.76 -20.07 -8.08
CA ARG A 185 -17.96 -19.64 -9.25
C ARG A 185 -18.63 -18.49 -10.01
N ASP A 186 -19.85 -18.72 -10.52
CA ASP A 186 -20.56 -17.73 -11.34
C ASP A 186 -20.95 -16.49 -10.54
N PHE A 187 -21.09 -16.63 -9.22
CA PHE A 187 -21.23 -15.52 -8.31
C PHE A 187 -19.95 -14.69 -8.27
N LEU A 188 -18.80 -15.31 -8.01
CA LEU A 188 -17.52 -14.62 -7.94
C LEU A 188 -17.16 -13.91 -9.26
N LEU A 189 -17.34 -14.56 -10.41
CA LEU A 189 -17.08 -13.95 -11.73
C LEU A 189 -17.88 -12.66 -11.92
N ARG A 190 -19.18 -12.70 -11.66
CA ARG A 190 -20.07 -11.55 -11.80
C ARG A 190 -19.69 -10.41 -10.85
N GLU A 191 -19.34 -10.73 -9.61
CA GLU A 191 -18.93 -9.71 -8.63
C GLU A 191 -17.58 -9.08 -9.02
N LEU A 192 -16.65 -9.85 -9.57
CA LEU A 192 -15.37 -9.34 -10.08
C LEU A 192 -15.59 -8.41 -11.27
N GLU A 193 -16.42 -8.80 -12.23
CA GLU A 193 -16.78 -7.96 -13.38
C GLU A 193 -17.47 -6.66 -12.94
N ALA A 194 -18.50 -6.77 -12.11
CA ALA A 194 -19.23 -5.61 -11.60
C ALA A 194 -18.33 -4.64 -10.82
N ALA A 195 -17.40 -5.15 -9.99
CA ALA A 195 -16.47 -4.31 -9.25
C ALA A 195 -15.50 -3.57 -10.18
N ARG A 196 -14.97 -4.25 -11.21
CA ARG A 196 -14.07 -3.63 -12.22
C ARG A 196 -14.78 -2.57 -13.05
N GLU A 197 -16.01 -2.86 -13.49
CA GLU A 197 -16.83 -1.90 -14.22
C GLU A 197 -17.15 -0.68 -13.37
N ARG A 198 -17.51 -0.87 -12.10
CA ARG A 198 -17.76 0.23 -11.17
C ARG A 198 -16.53 1.12 -11.00
N LEU A 199 -15.34 0.57 -10.71
CA LEU A 199 -14.13 1.38 -10.54
C LEU A 199 -13.74 2.15 -11.82
N THR A 200 -13.95 1.52 -12.98
CA THR A 200 -13.73 2.18 -14.27
C THR A 200 -14.72 3.33 -14.48
N ALA A 201 -16.00 3.13 -14.14
CA ALA A 201 -17.03 4.15 -14.20
C ALA A 201 -16.76 5.31 -13.21
N GLU A 202 -16.32 5.01 -11.99
CA GLU A 202 -15.92 6.03 -11.01
C GLU A 202 -14.79 6.89 -11.56
N THR A 203 -13.78 6.28 -12.18
CA THR A 203 -12.66 7.00 -12.80
C THR A 203 -13.11 7.84 -13.99
N PHE A 204 -14.05 7.33 -14.80
CA PHE A 204 -14.68 8.09 -15.86
C PHE A 204 -15.34 9.37 -15.32
N PHE A 205 -16.17 9.26 -14.27
CA PHE A 205 -16.86 10.41 -13.69
C PHE A 205 -15.88 11.41 -13.05
N LEU A 206 -14.80 10.93 -12.42
CA LEU A 206 -13.73 11.80 -11.92
C LEU A 206 -13.07 12.59 -13.06
N LEU A 207 -12.79 11.95 -14.20
CA LEU A 207 -12.21 12.63 -15.35
C LEU A 207 -13.21 13.63 -15.96
N GLU A 208 -14.50 13.28 -16.04
CA GLU A 208 -15.55 14.18 -16.52
C GLU A 208 -15.67 15.45 -15.65
N GLU A 209 -15.52 15.32 -14.32
CA GLU A 209 -15.50 16.47 -13.40
C GLU A 209 -14.26 17.37 -13.61
N VAL A 210 -13.10 16.75 -13.86
CA VAL A 210 -11.82 17.47 -13.99
C VAL A 210 -11.68 18.17 -15.35
N ILE A 211 -12.05 17.49 -16.44
CA ILE A 211 -11.94 17.97 -17.83
C ILE A 211 -13.30 17.92 -18.56
N PRO A 212 -14.28 18.74 -18.12
CA PRO A 212 -15.65 18.70 -18.62
C PRO A 212 -15.72 19.05 -20.12
N GLY A 213 -16.66 18.42 -20.82
CA GLY A 213 -16.87 18.62 -22.26
C GLY A 213 -15.95 17.81 -23.17
N THR A 214 -15.09 16.96 -22.61
CA THR A 214 -14.36 15.93 -23.39
C THR A 214 -15.33 14.88 -23.91
N ASP A 215 -15.07 14.36 -25.12
CA ASP A 215 -15.84 13.25 -25.70
C ASP A 215 -15.90 12.03 -24.77
N SER A 216 -17.10 11.46 -24.61
CA SER A 216 -17.36 10.34 -23.69
C SER A 216 -16.59 9.07 -24.07
N ALA A 217 -16.44 8.77 -25.37
CA ALA A 217 -15.67 7.59 -25.79
C ALA A 217 -14.17 7.77 -25.50
N LEU A 218 -13.67 9.00 -25.60
CA LEU A 218 -12.30 9.34 -25.23
C LEU A 218 -12.08 9.26 -23.70
N LEU A 219 -13.01 9.80 -22.90
CA LEU A 219 -12.97 9.68 -21.44
C LEU A 219 -13.02 8.22 -20.97
N ALA A 220 -13.83 7.38 -21.60
CA ALA A 220 -13.90 5.95 -21.29
C ALA A 220 -12.58 5.22 -21.58
N GLN A 221 -11.86 5.61 -22.63
CA GLN A 221 -10.52 5.07 -22.92
C GLN A 221 -9.48 5.59 -21.92
N ALA A 222 -9.54 6.88 -21.57
CA ALA A 222 -8.66 7.46 -20.56
C ALA A 222 -8.86 6.82 -19.18
N ALA A 223 -10.11 6.56 -18.77
CA ALA A 223 -10.42 5.91 -17.50
C ALA A 223 -9.74 4.54 -17.35
N LYS A 224 -9.61 3.76 -18.43
CA LYS A 224 -8.88 2.48 -18.44
C LYS A 224 -7.36 2.65 -18.23
N LEU A 225 -6.79 3.80 -18.60
CA LEU A 225 -5.37 4.11 -18.36
C LEU A 225 -5.13 4.61 -16.94
N PHE A 226 -5.97 5.53 -16.46
CA PHE A 226 -5.87 6.07 -15.11
C PHE A 226 -6.18 5.03 -14.04
N LYS A 227 -7.02 4.03 -14.36
CA LYS A 227 -7.43 2.98 -13.41
C LYS A 227 -7.86 3.64 -12.10
N GLU A 228 -7.57 3.01 -10.96
CA GLU A 228 -7.91 3.55 -9.64
C GLU A 228 -6.92 4.61 -9.14
N GLY A 229 -6.69 5.64 -9.95
CA GLY A 229 -5.89 6.82 -9.64
C GLY A 229 -4.39 6.71 -9.91
N GLN A 230 -3.98 5.79 -10.78
CA GLN A 230 -2.61 5.72 -11.30
C GLN A 230 -2.21 6.98 -12.08
N ALA A 231 -0.92 7.31 -12.04
CA ALA A 231 -0.36 8.33 -12.90
C ALA A 231 -0.12 7.80 -14.31
N VAL A 232 -0.58 8.55 -15.31
CA VAL A 232 -0.40 8.26 -16.74
C VAL A 232 0.53 9.31 -17.34
N SER A 233 1.59 8.85 -17.99
CA SER A 233 2.58 9.71 -18.65
C SER A 233 1.98 10.53 -19.79
N LYS A 234 2.49 11.74 -20.01
CA LYS A 234 2.17 12.60 -21.16
C LYS A 234 2.17 11.83 -22.48
N GLN A 235 3.24 11.09 -22.78
CA GLN A 235 3.35 10.29 -23.99
C GLN A 235 2.17 9.32 -24.21
N LYS A 236 1.71 8.64 -23.14
CA LYS A 236 0.57 7.71 -23.22
C LYS A 236 -0.75 8.43 -23.46
N LEU A 237 -0.95 9.60 -22.86
CA LEU A 237 -2.16 10.40 -23.06
C LEU A 237 -2.18 11.03 -24.46
N ASP A 238 -1.06 11.56 -24.92
CA ASP A 238 -0.94 12.14 -26.26
C ASP A 238 -1.13 11.07 -27.35
N ALA A 239 -0.64 9.85 -27.13
CA ALA A 239 -0.86 8.72 -28.04
C ALA A 239 -2.33 8.29 -28.11
N LEU A 240 -3.11 8.48 -27.03
CA LEU A 240 -4.55 8.28 -27.03
C LEU A 240 -5.26 9.43 -27.75
N HIS A 241 -5.05 10.66 -27.29
CA HIS A 241 -5.46 11.87 -27.98
C HIS A 241 -4.76 13.11 -27.37
N PRO A 242 -4.09 13.99 -28.17
CA PRO A 242 -3.34 15.15 -27.65
C PRO A 242 -4.15 16.15 -26.82
N SER A 243 -5.48 16.22 -27.00
CA SER A 243 -6.32 17.12 -26.21
C SER A 243 -6.44 16.71 -24.75
N LEU A 244 -6.19 15.45 -24.38
CA LEU A 244 -6.32 14.99 -23.00
C LEU A 244 -5.29 15.65 -22.09
N TRP A 245 -4.02 15.61 -22.51
CA TRP A 245 -2.95 16.27 -21.77
C TRP A 245 -3.19 17.78 -21.67
N ALA A 246 -3.50 18.42 -22.81
CA ALA A 246 -3.74 19.85 -22.87
C ALA A 246 -4.87 20.31 -21.94
N GLN A 247 -5.95 19.54 -21.82
CA GLN A 247 -7.06 19.87 -20.92
C GLN A 247 -6.70 19.69 -19.45
N LEU A 248 -5.99 18.61 -19.09
CA LEU A 248 -5.50 18.39 -17.72
C LEU A 248 -4.52 19.49 -17.31
N GLU A 249 -3.58 19.84 -18.20
CA GLU A 249 -2.64 20.92 -18.00
C GLU A 249 -3.36 22.26 -17.82
N ASN A 250 -4.34 22.58 -18.67
CA ASN A 250 -5.13 23.79 -18.51
C ASN A 250 -5.87 23.83 -17.17
N LYS A 251 -6.40 22.69 -16.70
CA LYS A 251 -7.03 22.62 -15.37
C LYS A 251 -6.04 22.98 -14.25
N ILE A 252 -4.80 22.51 -14.33
CA ILE A 252 -3.75 22.82 -13.36
C ILE A 252 -3.32 24.29 -13.45
N LEU A 253 -3.17 24.83 -14.65
CA LEU A 253 -2.78 26.24 -14.85
C LEU A 253 -3.82 27.23 -14.31
N ASN A 254 -5.07 26.79 -14.15
CA ASN A 254 -6.15 27.56 -13.53
C ASN A 254 -6.32 27.26 -12.02
N SER A 255 -5.39 26.51 -11.40
CA SER A 255 -5.38 26.24 -9.96
C SER A 255 -4.46 27.21 -9.20
N PRO A 256 -4.55 27.29 -7.86
CA PRO A 256 -3.62 28.06 -7.04
C PRO A 256 -2.16 27.60 -7.15
N LEU A 257 -1.90 26.39 -7.66
CA LEU A 257 -0.58 25.75 -7.71
C LEU A 257 0.08 25.85 -9.09
N LYS A 258 -0.36 26.83 -9.90
CA LYS A 258 0.16 27.05 -11.25
C LYS A 258 1.67 27.35 -11.24
N GLU A 259 2.17 28.06 -10.22
CA GLU A 259 3.57 28.52 -10.17
C GLU A 259 4.49 27.33 -9.89
N GLU A 260 4.09 26.49 -8.93
CA GLU A 260 4.74 25.23 -8.59
C GLU A 260 4.74 24.27 -9.78
N PHE A 261 3.59 24.12 -10.45
CA PHE A 261 3.50 23.30 -11.65
C PHE A 261 4.44 23.78 -12.75
N LEU A 262 4.43 25.08 -13.07
CA LEU A 262 5.29 25.66 -14.12
C LEU A 262 6.77 25.51 -13.79
N PHE A 263 7.15 25.73 -12.52
CA PHE A 263 8.52 25.52 -12.07
C PHE A 263 8.95 24.05 -12.22
N LEU A 264 8.17 23.10 -11.68
CA LEU A 264 8.49 21.67 -11.78
C LEU A 264 8.52 21.20 -13.23
N LYS A 265 7.59 21.67 -14.05
CA LYS A 265 7.60 21.40 -15.49
C LYS A 265 8.88 21.92 -16.15
N SER A 266 9.36 23.11 -15.79
CA SER A 266 10.55 23.71 -16.41
C SER A 266 11.87 22.97 -16.12
N ILE A 267 11.97 22.28 -14.99
CA ILE A 267 13.18 21.54 -14.57
C ILE A 267 13.09 20.03 -14.83
N SER A 268 11.91 19.52 -15.19
CA SER A 268 11.67 18.10 -15.41
C SER A 268 11.75 17.71 -16.88
N GLN A 269 11.75 16.41 -17.12
CA GLN A 269 11.74 15.83 -18.45
C GLN A 269 10.30 15.76 -18.95
N GLU A 270 9.87 16.79 -19.69
CA GLU A 270 8.45 17.04 -20.00
C GLU A 270 7.69 15.80 -20.53
N ASN A 271 8.33 15.03 -21.42
CA ASN A 271 7.71 13.84 -22.01
C ASN A 271 7.50 12.69 -21.02
N HIS A 272 8.16 12.71 -19.86
CA HIS A 272 8.04 11.71 -18.80
C HIS A 272 7.18 12.18 -17.61
N ILE A 273 6.67 13.42 -17.63
CA ILE A 273 5.71 13.88 -16.62
C ILE A 273 4.48 12.99 -16.70
N SER A 274 3.99 12.56 -15.55
CA SER A 274 2.80 11.71 -15.44
C SER A 274 1.78 12.35 -14.51
N ILE A 275 0.50 12.35 -14.87
CA ILE A 275 -0.60 12.91 -14.06
C ILE A 275 -1.51 11.77 -13.63
N GLY A 276 -1.95 11.78 -12.38
CA GLY A 276 -3.01 10.93 -11.85
C GLY A 276 -4.19 11.73 -11.35
N VAL A 277 -5.37 11.11 -11.32
CA VAL A 277 -6.63 11.69 -10.84
C VAL A 277 -7.17 10.79 -9.74
N LYS A 278 -7.48 11.31 -8.56
CA LYS A 278 -8.05 10.50 -7.47
C LYS A 278 -9.01 11.32 -6.62
N LYS A 279 -9.95 10.64 -5.98
CA LYS A 279 -10.72 11.18 -4.85
C LYS A 279 -9.90 11.01 -3.57
N GLY A 280 -9.96 11.96 -2.65
CA GLY A 280 -9.25 11.82 -1.37
C GLY A 280 -9.76 10.63 -0.53
N LEU A 281 -8.95 10.20 0.44
CA LEU A 281 -9.23 9.01 1.25
C LEU A 281 -10.47 9.15 2.15
N MET A 282 -10.94 10.38 2.39
CA MET A 282 -12.18 10.67 3.11
C MET A 282 -13.37 10.89 2.16
N GLY A 283 -13.25 10.38 0.92
CA GLY A 283 -14.30 10.46 -0.08
C GLY A 283 -14.65 11.91 -0.43
N ASP A 284 -15.95 12.20 -0.40
CA ASP A 284 -16.53 13.48 -0.81
C ASP A 284 -16.02 14.66 0.03
N LEU A 285 -15.61 14.42 1.28
CA LEU A 285 -15.09 15.46 2.18
C LEU A 285 -13.77 16.07 1.71
N THR A 286 -13.02 15.33 0.89
CA THR A 286 -11.71 15.75 0.38
C THR A 286 -11.71 16.09 -1.11
N GLY A 287 -12.82 15.83 -1.79
CA GLY A 287 -12.99 16.11 -3.21
C GLY A 287 -12.04 15.36 -4.14
N VAL A 288 -12.07 15.76 -5.41
CA VAL A 288 -11.19 15.24 -6.48
C VAL A 288 -9.91 16.05 -6.50
N TYR A 289 -8.78 15.36 -6.65
CA TYR A 289 -7.49 16.01 -6.80
C TYR A 289 -6.68 15.44 -7.96
N LEU A 290 -5.88 16.33 -8.54
CA LEU A 290 -4.82 15.98 -9.48
C LEU A 290 -3.51 15.83 -8.72
N TRP A 291 -2.71 14.84 -9.11
CA TRP A 291 -1.34 14.70 -8.64
C TRP A 291 -0.44 14.36 -9.82
N ALA A 292 0.85 14.65 -9.72
CA ALA A 292 1.78 14.36 -10.79
C ALA A 292 3.14 13.90 -10.29
N LEU A 293 3.84 13.20 -11.19
CA LEU A 293 5.23 12.82 -11.07
C LEU A 293 6.05 13.65 -12.07
N PHE A 294 7.09 14.30 -11.57
CA PHE A 294 8.04 15.09 -12.34
C PHE A 294 9.43 14.45 -12.26
N PRO A 295 9.83 13.64 -13.24
CA PRO A 295 11.18 13.10 -13.31
C PRO A 295 12.20 14.20 -13.64
N ILE A 296 13.19 14.37 -12.78
CA ILE A 296 14.25 15.37 -12.90
C ILE A 296 15.58 14.64 -12.91
N PHE A 297 16.18 14.60 -14.10
CA PHE A 297 17.47 13.99 -14.32
C PHE A 297 18.25 14.72 -15.42
N SER A 298 19.57 14.55 -15.40
CA SER A 298 20.52 15.09 -16.37
C SER A 298 21.73 14.19 -16.47
N THR A 299 22.33 14.11 -17.66
CA THR A 299 23.65 13.51 -17.85
C THR A 299 24.79 14.45 -17.47
N ASP A 300 24.49 15.72 -17.17
CA ASP A 300 25.45 16.69 -16.66
C ASP A 300 25.61 16.52 -15.14
N PRO A 301 26.78 16.08 -14.65
CA PRO A 301 27.00 15.84 -13.22
C PRO A 301 26.99 17.12 -12.38
N GLN A 302 27.05 18.30 -13.00
CA GLN A 302 26.97 19.58 -12.30
C GLN A 302 25.52 20.04 -12.06
N LYS A 303 24.52 19.37 -12.65
CA LYS A 303 23.12 19.72 -12.48
C LYS A 303 22.47 18.89 -11.37
N PRO A 304 21.61 19.51 -10.53
CA PRO A 304 20.74 18.78 -9.63
C PRO A 304 19.87 17.75 -10.37
N GLY A 305 19.51 16.66 -9.72
CA GLY A 305 18.69 15.62 -10.35
C GLY A 305 18.64 14.30 -9.59
N ASN A 306 18.59 13.20 -10.36
CA ASN A 306 18.36 11.84 -9.87
C ASN A 306 17.08 11.70 -9.03
N GLY A 307 16.07 12.54 -9.31
CA GLY A 307 14.88 12.68 -8.48
C GLY A 307 13.59 12.53 -9.28
N VAL A 308 12.53 12.07 -8.63
CA VAL A 308 11.15 12.16 -9.09
C VAL A 308 10.34 12.87 -8.02
N ILE A 309 9.74 13.99 -8.38
CA ILE A 309 8.92 14.79 -7.48
C ILE A 309 7.46 14.37 -7.65
N MET A 310 6.81 14.02 -6.55
CA MET A 310 5.37 13.84 -6.47
C MET A 310 4.74 15.10 -5.87
N GLU A 311 3.87 15.75 -6.65
CA GLU A 311 3.16 16.95 -6.23
C GLU A 311 1.65 16.75 -6.37
N THR A 312 0.89 17.35 -5.46
CA THR A 312 -0.57 17.46 -5.62
C THR A 312 -0.87 18.80 -6.28
N LEU A 313 -1.56 18.82 -7.42
CA LEU A 313 -1.61 19.97 -8.33
C LEU A 313 -2.95 20.71 -8.38
N ALA A 314 -4.00 20.10 -7.87
CA ALA A 314 -5.31 20.72 -7.73
C ALA A 314 -6.10 19.98 -6.68
N THR A 315 -6.78 20.69 -5.79
CA THR A 315 -7.80 20.15 -4.89
C THR A 315 -9.06 20.99 -4.99
N THR A 316 -10.21 20.35 -4.90
CA THR A 316 -11.45 21.02 -4.49
C THR A 316 -11.45 21.16 -2.96
N GLY A 317 -10.55 22.00 -2.41
CA GLY A 317 -10.46 22.26 -0.97
C GLY A 317 -9.09 22.81 -0.50
N GLU A 318 -9.09 23.55 0.61
CA GLU A 318 -7.90 24.11 1.25
C GLU A 318 -7.21 23.06 2.13
N LYS A 319 -6.24 22.30 1.59
CA LYS A 319 -5.33 21.48 2.40
C LYS A 319 -3.90 21.97 2.27
N LYS A 320 -3.17 22.00 3.39
CA LYS A 320 -1.71 22.16 3.40
C LYS A 320 -1.11 21.07 2.51
N MET A 321 -0.53 21.47 1.39
CA MET A 321 0.10 20.54 0.46
C MET A 321 1.54 20.26 0.87
N ALA A 322 2.01 19.08 0.53
CA ALA A 322 3.39 18.71 0.71
C ALA A 322 3.91 18.03 -0.55
N THR A 323 5.13 18.41 -0.92
CA THR A 323 5.86 17.82 -2.04
C THR A 323 6.69 16.67 -1.54
N TYR A 324 6.60 15.52 -2.19
CA TYR A 324 7.37 14.34 -1.82
C TYR A 324 8.42 14.08 -2.90
N VAL A 325 9.66 13.85 -2.48
CA VAL A 325 10.75 13.61 -3.41
C VAL A 325 11.27 12.20 -3.24
N PHE A 326 11.42 11.52 -4.36
CA PHE A 326 11.93 10.16 -4.45
C PHE A 326 13.17 10.12 -5.32
N ARG A 327 14.04 9.18 -5.06
CA ARG A 327 15.27 8.92 -5.81
C ARG A 327 14.95 8.05 -7.02
N LEU A 328 15.47 8.44 -8.18
CA LEU A 328 15.24 7.73 -9.45
C LEU A 328 16.12 6.47 -9.57
N LEU A 329 17.42 6.60 -9.29
CA LEU A 329 18.43 5.53 -9.35
C LEU A 329 19.38 5.60 -8.15
N SER A 330 20.18 4.55 -7.95
CA SER A 330 21.30 4.62 -7.00
C SER A 330 22.20 5.82 -7.29
N ARG A 331 22.63 6.53 -6.26
CA ARG A 331 23.56 7.67 -6.36
C ARG A 331 24.90 7.26 -6.98
N ASN A 332 25.28 5.99 -6.81
CA ASN A 332 26.49 5.42 -7.40
C ASN A 332 26.33 5.00 -8.86
N GLU A 333 25.09 4.77 -9.32
CA GLU A 333 24.78 4.34 -10.68
C GLU A 333 24.45 5.53 -11.57
N TYR A 334 23.69 6.49 -11.05
CA TYR A 334 23.17 7.63 -11.78
C TYR A 334 24.22 8.40 -12.62
N PRO A 335 25.42 8.74 -12.10
CA PRO A 335 26.43 9.47 -12.88
C PRO A 335 27.00 8.69 -14.08
N LYS A 336 26.76 7.37 -14.15
CA LYS A 336 27.27 6.47 -15.19
C LYS A 336 26.25 6.20 -16.30
N CYS A 337 25.01 6.68 -16.14
CA CYS A 337 23.93 6.38 -17.05
C CYS A 337 23.93 7.30 -18.27
N SER A 338 23.60 6.74 -19.43
CA SER A 338 23.29 7.52 -20.63
C SER A 338 21.90 8.14 -20.53
N ALA A 339 21.61 9.13 -21.37
CA ALA A 339 20.28 9.75 -21.44
C ALA A 339 19.16 8.73 -21.72
N GLU A 340 19.42 7.73 -22.55
CA GLU A 340 18.47 6.65 -22.86
C GLU A 340 18.17 5.78 -21.64
N VAL A 341 19.20 5.42 -20.86
CA VAL A 341 19.04 4.65 -19.62
C VAL A 341 18.24 5.45 -18.60
N LEU A 342 18.50 6.75 -18.46
CA LEU A 342 17.75 7.63 -17.55
C LEU A 342 16.27 7.78 -17.98
N ALA A 343 16.02 7.95 -19.28
CA ALA A 343 14.66 8.02 -19.82
C ALA A 343 13.89 6.73 -19.58
N LYS A 344 14.53 5.56 -19.77
CA LYS A 344 13.95 4.27 -19.44
C LYS A 344 13.68 4.16 -17.94
N ALA A 345 14.64 4.53 -17.09
CA ALA A 345 14.48 4.50 -15.64
C ALA A 345 13.29 5.35 -15.16
N ALA A 346 13.04 6.52 -15.77
CA ALA A 346 11.89 7.34 -15.45
C ALA A 346 10.56 6.66 -15.81
N SER A 347 10.48 6.00 -16.97
CA SER A 347 9.29 5.24 -17.36
C SER A 347 9.05 4.01 -16.48
N ASP A 348 10.12 3.29 -16.13
CA ASP A 348 10.07 2.15 -15.20
C ASP A 348 9.65 2.62 -13.80
N PHE A 349 10.15 3.77 -13.35
CA PHE A 349 9.79 4.39 -12.08
C PHE A 349 8.29 4.64 -12.00
N THR A 350 7.66 5.26 -13.00
CA THR A 350 6.21 5.53 -12.96
C THR A 350 5.39 4.24 -12.80
N THR A 351 5.75 3.18 -13.54
CA THR A 351 5.07 1.88 -13.44
C THR A 351 5.22 1.29 -12.04
N LYS A 352 6.43 1.30 -11.51
CA LYS A 352 6.75 0.80 -10.16
C LYS A 352 6.08 1.63 -9.07
N PHE A 353 6.11 2.95 -9.20
CA PHE A 353 5.49 3.88 -8.25
C PHE A 353 3.97 3.67 -8.19
N ASN A 354 3.31 3.53 -9.34
CA ASN A 354 1.90 3.19 -9.41
C ASN A 354 1.60 1.87 -8.68
N ARG A 355 2.41 0.82 -8.91
CA ARG A 355 2.27 -0.45 -8.18
C ARG A 355 2.33 -0.26 -6.68
N CYS A 356 3.35 0.43 -6.19
CA CYS A 356 3.54 0.60 -4.76
C CYS A 356 2.45 1.46 -4.14
N MET A 357 2.05 2.55 -4.79
CA MET A 357 0.97 3.42 -4.31
C MET A 357 -0.38 2.70 -4.28
N THR A 358 -0.71 1.88 -5.29
CA THR A 358 -1.93 1.06 -5.25
C THR A 358 -1.87 0.01 -4.12
N ALA A 359 -0.70 -0.59 -3.88
CA ALA A 359 -0.54 -1.60 -2.84
C ALA A 359 -0.76 -1.06 -1.42
N ILE A 360 -0.41 0.21 -1.17
CA ILE A 360 -0.62 0.88 0.13
C ILE A 360 -1.89 1.75 0.15
N ASN A 361 -2.77 1.56 -0.83
CA ASN A 361 -4.00 2.33 -1.02
C ASN A 361 -3.77 3.87 -0.96
N PHE A 362 -2.70 4.32 -1.61
CA PHE A 362 -2.27 5.73 -1.69
C PHE A 362 -2.00 6.44 -0.36
N ARG A 363 -1.84 5.70 0.75
CA ARG A 363 -1.47 6.28 2.05
C ARG A 363 -0.01 6.72 2.04
N ARG A 364 0.22 8.03 2.19
CA ARG A 364 1.56 8.63 2.13
C ARG A 364 2.27 8.61 3.48
N GLU A 365 1.53 8.65 4.58
CA GLU A 365 2.05 8.70 5.95
C GLU A 365 3.14 7.66 6.25
N PRO A 366 2.91 6.34 6.04
CA PRO A 366 3.92 5.35 6.37
C PRO A 366 5.20 5.46 5.52
N ILE A 367 5.23 6.27 4.45
CA ILE A 367 6.41 6.49 3.63
C ILE A 367 7.40 7.45 4.33
N TYR A 368 6.91 8.56 4.87
CA TYR A 368 7.78 9.63 5.38
C TYR A 368 8.12 9.50 6.87
N LEU A 369 7.40 8.69 7.64
CA LEU A 369 7.72 8.47 9.05
C LEU A 369 9.14 7.94 9.24
N THR A 370 9.86 8.48 10.21
CA THR A 370 11.16 7.96 10.65
C THR A 370 10.99 6.62 11.38
N ASP A 371 12.06 5.83 11.45
CA ASP A 371 12.03 4.55 12.18
C ASP A 371 11.83 4.76 13.69
N ALA A 372 12.16 5.94 14.23
CA ALA A 372 11.85 6.32 15.60
C ALA A 372 10.35 6.61 15.78
N GLN A 373 9.74 7.38 14.87
CA GLN A 373 8.30 7.66 14.91
C GLN A 373 7.45 6.39 14.77
N LEU A 374 7.86 5.44 13.92
CA LEU A 374 7.15 4.18 13.74
C LEU A 374 7.08 3.32 15.02
N LYS A 375 7.97 3.55 15.98
CA LYS A 375 7.98 2.85 17.28
C LYS A 375 7.09 3.49 18.32
N THR A 376 6.47 4.63 18.04
CA THR A 376 5.51 5.26 18.96
C THR A 376 4.17 4.54 18.88
N THR A 377 3.36 4.63 19.94
CA THR A 377 2.06 3.97 20.01
C THR A 377 1.14 4.37 18.86
N ALA A 378 1.12 5.65 18.49
CA ALA A 378 0.30 6.19 17.40
C ALA A 378 0.58 5.55 16.03
N TYR A 379 1.83 5.16 15.78
CA TYR A 379 2.27 4.63 14.49
C TYR A 379 2.65 3.16 14.49
N SER A 380 2.53 2.50 15.63
CA SER A 380 2.82 1.07 15.80
C SER A 380 2.06 0.18 14.80
N LYS A 381 0.85 0.58 14.40
CA LYS A 381 0.04 -0.08 13.34
C LYS A 381 0.78 -0.24 12.01
N TYR A 382 1.70 0.66 11.69
CA TYR A 382 2.48 0.58 10.45
C TYR A 382 3.67 -0.37 10.51
N LEU A 383 4.13 -0.77 11.70
CA LEU A 383 5.28 -1.67 11.83
C LEU A 383 4.99 -3.03 11.19
N TYR A 384 3.77 -3.55 11.35
CA TYR A 384 3.35 -4.78 10.69
C TYR A 384 3.33 -4.62 9.16
N SER A 385 2.67 -3.55 8.68
CA SER A 385 2.65 -3.19 7.26
C SER A 385 4.07 -3.12 6.66
N LEU A 386 5.03 -2.53 7.37
CA LEU A 386 6.43 -2.46 6.94
C LEU A 386 7.11 -3.83 6.90
N ALA A 387 6.80 -4.71 7.83
CA ALA A 387 7.33 -6.06 7.85
C ALA A 387 6.76 -6.93 6.72
N LYS A 388 5.55 -6.64 6.23
CA LYS A 388 4.81 -7.52 5.30
C LYS A 388 4.52 -6.98 3.91
N LEU A 389 4.67 -5.68 3.69
CA LEU A 389 4.50 -5.05 2.39
C LEU A 389 5.88 -4.65 1.83
N PRO A 390 6.57 -5.53 1.07
CA PRO A 390 7.81 -5.20 0.37
C PRO A 390 7.72 -3.89 -0.43
N LEU A 391 6.58 -3.63 -1.08
CA LEU A 391 6.36 -2.43 -1.89
C LEU A 391 6.35 -1.13 -1.05
N LEU A 392 5.92 -1.19 0.21
CA LEU A 392 6.03 -0.04 1.13
C LEU A 392 7.48 0.20 1.53
N ARG A 393 8.24 -0.86 1.85
CA ARG A 393 9.67 -0.75 2.14
C ARG A 393 10.45 -0.20 0.96
N GLU A 394 10.09 -0.63 -0.24
CA GLU A 394 10.67 -0.16 -1.48
C GLU A 394 10.45 1.35 -1.67
N LEU A 395 9.22 1.84 -1.51
CA LEU A 395 8.94 3.28 -1.53
C LEU A 395 9.76 4.05 -0.48
N ARG A 396 9.86 3.52 0.74
CA ARG A 396 10.65 4.13 1.82
C ARG A 396 12.15 4.15 1.54
N SER A 397 12.67 3.18 0.80
CA SER A 397 14.10 3.06 0.47
C SER A 397 14.54 4.09 -0.59
N ILE A 398 13.60 4.52 -1.43
CA ILE A 398 13.84 5.54 -2.45
C ILE A 398 13.32 6.92 -2.03
N TYR A 399 12.58 7.03 -0.92
CA TYR A 399 12.10 8.30 -0.40
C TYR A 399 13.25 9.17 0.11
N LEU A 400 13.30 10.43 -0.35
CA LEU A 400 14.36 11.39 -0.04
C LEU A 400 13.95 12.41 1.02
N GLY A 401 12.71 12.89 0.97
CA GLY A 401 12.26 13.96 1.86
C GLY A 401 10.89 14.52 1.47
N ARG A 402 10.34 15.33 2.38
CA ARG A 402 9.06 16.03 2.25
C ARG A 402 9.31 17.52 2.40
N ILE A 403 8.72 18.31 1.52
CA ILE A 403 8.78 19.78 1.56
C ILE A 403 7.39 20.29 1.90
N ILE A 404 7.30 21.14 2.92
CA ILE A 404 6.06 21.78 3.33
C ILE A 404 5.93 23.10 2.55
N HIS A 405 4.75 23.33 1.97
CA HIS A 405 4.45 24.58 1.28
C HIS A 405 4.28 25.71 2.31
N SER A 406 5.11 26.75 2.18
CA SER A 406 5.07 27.95 3.02
C SER A 406 4.91 29.19 2.15
N THR A 407 5.95 29.52 1.37
CA THR A 407 5.90 30.46 0.25
C THR A 407 6.50 29.81 -0.98
N PHE A 408 6.14 30.28 -2.18
CA PHE A 408 6.68 29.77 -3.44
C PHE A 408 8.23 29.80 -3.45
N ASP A 409 8.86 30.91 -3.07
CA ASP A 409 10.33 31.03 -3.05
C ASP A 409 10.99 30.03 -2.07
N SER A 410 10.45 29.91 -0.85
CA SER A 410 10.97 28.98 0.17
C SER A 410 10.82 27.53 -0.28
N TRP A 411 9.69 27.21 -0.88
CA TRP A 411 9.39 25.90 -1.46
C TRP A 411 10.34 25.60 -2.63
N GLN A 412 10.50 26.53 -3.57
CA GLN A 412 11.36 26.38 -4.74
C GLN A 412 12.81 26.14 -4.34
N ASN A 413 13.32 26.90 -3.37
CA ASN A 413 14.66 26.71 -2.82
C ASN A 413 14.80 25.32 -2.18
N SER A 414 13.80 24.89 -1.39
CA SER A 414 13.82 23.56 -0.77
C SER A 414 13.82 22.43 -1.82
N VAL A 415 13.12 22.59 -2.94
CA VAL A 415 13.15 21.66 -4.08
C VAL A 415 14.55 21.60 -4.71
N GLN A 416 15.20 22.74 -4.90
CA GLN A 416 16.57 22.78 -5.44
C GLN A 416 17.57 22.15 -4.47
N ASP A 417 17.42 22.43 -3.17
CA ASP A 417 18.29 21.91 -2.11
C ASP A 417 18.25 20.38 -2.05
N ILE A 418 17.06 19.78 -2.03
CA ILE A 418 16.93 18.31 -1.96
C ILE A 418 17.47 17.63 -3.23
N LEU A 419 17.27 18.22 -4.41
CA LEU A 419 17.80 17.68 -5.67
C LEU A 419 19.33 17.81 -5.73
N THR A 420 19.88 18.88 -5.18
CA THR A 420 21.34 19.11 -5.09
C THR A 420 21.97 18.15 -4.09
N PHE A 421 21.36 18.00 -2.91
CA PHE A 421 21.74 16.99 -1.92
C PHE A 421 21.78 15.59 -2.53
N ASN A 422 20.78 15.25 -3.34
CA ASN A 422 20.64 13.91 -3.90
C ASN A 422 21.76 13.54 -4.89
N VAL A 423 22.41 14.51 -5.54
CA VAL A 423 23.55 14.27 -6.44
C VAL A 423 24.91 14.50 -5.76
N SER A 424 24.95 15.15 -4.60
CA SER A 424 26.19 15.44 -3.87
C SER A 424 26.58 14.37 -2.84
N THR A 425 25.62 13.54 -2.39
CA THR A 425 25.89 12.39 -1.53
C THR A 425 25.99 11.09 -2.34
N LEU A 426 26.78 10.13 -1.86
CA LEU A 426 26.93 8.79 -2.45
C LEU A 426 26.19 7.70 -1.65
N ASP A 427 25.79 8.01 -0.42
CA ASP A 427 25.12 7.08 0.48
C ASP A 427 23.61 7.13 0.25
N ASP A 428 23.07 6.09 -0.38
CA ASP A 428 21.66 5.92 -0.72
C ASP A 428 20.72 5.90 0.49
N THR A 429 21.24 5.70 1.70
CA THR A 429 20.45 5.64 2.94
C THR A 429 20.19 7.01 3.55
N GLN A 430 20.97 8.03 3.16
CA GLN A 430 20.78 9.38 3.67
C GLN A 430 19.53 10.05 3.09
N ARG A 431 18.71 10.58 4.00
CA ARG A 431 17.53 11.40 3.70
C ARG A 431 17.87 12.86 3.87
N TRP A 432 17.23 13.70 3.06
CA TRP A 432 17.33 15.13 3.19
C TRP A 432 16.51 15.57 4.40
N SER A 433 17.09 16.45 5.22
CA SER A 433 16.38 17.16 6.27
C SER A 433 16.73 18.64 6.19
N LYS A 434 15.71 19.49 6.31
CA LYS A 434 15.90 20.92 6.56
C LYS A 434 16.13 21.03 8.07
N GLU A 435 17.34 21.31 8.53
CA GLU A 435 17.60 21.42 9.97
C GLU A 435 16.58 22.37 10.64
N LYS A 436 15.82 21.81 11.62
CA LYS A 436 14.78 22.42 12.48
C LYS A 436 13.54 23.00 11.79
N GLU A 437 12.55 22.15 11.54
CA GLU A 437 11.14 22.54 11.69
C GLU A 437 10.29 21.34 12.16
N ALA A 438 9.94 21.37 13.46
CA ALA A 438 8.70 20.83 14.03
C ALA A 438 8.24 19.39 13.71
N ASP A 439 9.15 18.40 13.67
CA ASP A 439 8.77 16.97 13.66
C ASP A 439 8.06 16.45 14.93
N LEU A 440 7.67 17.35 15.85
CA LEU A 440 7.11 17.01 17.17
C LEU A 440 5.64 17.37 17.38
N GLU A 441 4.97 18.17 16.53
CA GLU A 441 3.59 18.63 16.83
C GLU A 441 2.47 18.18 15.87
N GLU A 442 2.73 17.88 14.59
CA GLU A 442 1.62 17.63 13.64
C GLU A 442 1.26 16.15 13.41
N ALA A 443 2.00 15.22 14.00
CA ALA A 443 1.68 13.79 13.98
C ALA A 443 0.33 13.44 14.66
N GLY A 444 -0.10 14.26 15.63
CA GLY A 444 -1.34 14.04 16.38
C GLY A 444 -2.56 14.84 15.88
N ALA A 445 -2.39 15.67 14.84
CA ALA A 445 -3.45 16.58 14.38
C ALA A 445 -4.35 15.99 13.28
N GLU A 446 -3.92 14.94 12.58
CA GLU A 446 -4.80 14.23 11.63
C GLU A 446 -5.65 13.14 12.31
N GLU A 447 -5.27 12.65 13.50
CA GLU A 447 -6.04 11.64 14.24
C GLU A 447 -7.15 12.24 15.12
N THR A 448 -7.02 13.51 15.54
CA THR A 448 -8.06 14.18 16.36
C THR A 448 -9.39 14.38 15.63
N TRP A 449 -9.41 14.35 14.30
CA TRP A 449 -10.66 14.40 13.51
C TRP A 449 -11.24 13.03 13.15
N LEU A 450 -10.45 11.96 13.23
CA LEU A 450 -10.87 10.59 12.89
C LEU A 450 -11.60 9.89 14.05
N GLU A 451 -11.35 10.29 15.29
CA GLU A 451 -12.06 9.72 16.46
C GLU A 451 -13.32 10.52 16.84
N GLU A 452 -13.35 11.85 16.69
CA GLU A 452 -14.52 12.65 17.08
C GLU A 452 -15.72 12.48 16.12
N THR A 453 -15.48 12.21 14.83
CA THR A 453 -16.58 12.04 13.85
C THR A 453 -17.21 10.64 13.87
N ALA A 454 -16.53 9.61 14.40
CA ALA A 454 -17.10 8.27 14.53
C ALA A 454 -18.00 8.10 15.77
N LEU A 455 -17.88 9.00 16.75
CA LEU A 455 -18.68 8.98 17.98
C LEU A 455 -19.95 9.84 17.91
N GLU A 456 -20.11 10.71 16.90
CA GLU A 456 -21.30 11.54 16.74
C GLU A 456 -22.41 10.91 15.86
N GLU A 457 -22.16 9.77 15.21
CA GLU A 457 -23.19 9.06 14.43
C GLU A 457 -23.88 7.88 15.17
N GLU A 458 -23.58 7.65 16.46
CA GLU A 458 -24.37 6.78 17.36
C GLU A 458 -25.11 7.59 18.45
N GLY A 459 -25.80 8.65 18.02
CA GLY A 459 -26.74 9.44 18.84
C GLY A 459 -28.17 9.40 18.31
#